data_AF-A0A8B2XLT8-F1
#
_entry.id   AF-A0A8B2XLT8-F1
#
_cell.length_a   1.000
_cell.length_b   1.000
_cell.length_c   1.000
_cell.angle_alpha   90.00
_cell.angle_beta   90.00
_cell.angle_gamma   90.00
#
_symmetry.space_group_name_H-M   'P 1'
#
loop_
_entity.id
_entity.type
_entity.pdbx_description
1 polymer ?
#
loop_
_entity_poly.entity_id
_entity_poly.type
_entity_poly.pdbx_seq_one_letter_code
_entity_poly.pdbx_strand_id
1 'polypeptide(L)'
;TLLTSGCTNQRGAGHQDKTKKMENIDTFVSVDIVNGGTYHPLFIFGMNDRAEWRQQAQATTPSGYHFMFDGRTRFVASQAIAQNSATKNIEQTLRQSLLRTITYDKVDGLDGSSWLHQPSRGLLFVSYQSCCWANSGQGLIGVGGDSSIPETPSWLDWHEYGHQFQMGWSWSDQGEVTVNLYSIAACYTTLGDTDFKNCHSNEGFYGFGWDQQAIGTLLKSGHTWNFAKEDLFRRASFFGEIMTSWPQLYPALSKAYREVNQNDPTLVNSSQKKIDWFTLNASKIAGVNLNQYFQQWNIPLSAEAIAAINALNLPQPKKVAKTFTGSLNGSSPITIEVPAEDNTVNIAFVTNTPKAGPTSLVWVEDGETPLYAQVVDSRNRSFIVKLRGQNSHGGCNIHSVNTAVNCNSGTSAYLRIAYKAEDNPLLPQGSYTGVLHLIANDWHNTDWTANVNVDLSIVK
;
A
#
# COMPACT_ATOMS: atom_id res chain seq x y z
N THR A 1 16.64 -28.51 15.98
CA THR A 1 17.36 -29.21 14.89
C THR A 1 16.35 -29.96 14.06
N LEU A 2 16.08 -29.52 12.82
CA LEU A 2 15.29 -30.32 11.89
C LEU A 2 16.15 -31.52 11.47
N LEU A 3 15.77 -32.71 11.92
CA LEU A 3 16.36 -33.97 11.50
C LEU A 3 15.98 -34.19 10.04
N THR A 4 16.92 -33.91 9.13
CA THR A 4 16.91 -34.49 7.79
C THR A 4 17.84 -35.69 7.84
N SER A 5 17.29 -36.89 7.73
CA SER A 5 18.08 -38.11 7.55
C SER A 5 18.80 -38.01 6.21
N GLY A 6 20.13 -37.85 6.23
CA GLY A 6 20.99 -37.93 5.05
C GLY A 6 21.97 -36.77 4.80
N CYS A 7 22.09 -35.78 5.69
CA CYS A 7 22.87 -34.57 5.40
C CYS A 7 24.16 -34.48 6.23
N THR A 8 25.31 -34.60 5.57
CA THR A 8 26.63 -34.27 6.15
C THR A 8 26.80 -32.75 6.29
N ASN A 9 27.28 -32.35 7.47
CA ASN A 9 27.64 -31.00 7.90
C ASN A 9 28.23 -30.11 6.79
N GLN A 10 27.50 -29.07 6.39
CA GLN A 10 28.09 -27.77 6.06
C GLN A 10 27.30 -26.67 6.75
N ARG A 11 28.04 -25.80 7.45
CA ARG A 11 27.49 -24.63 8.13
C ARG A 11 26.81 -23.73 7.09
N GLY A 12 25.51 -23.48 7.28
CA GLY A 12 24.78 -22.42 6.60
C GLY A 12 24.59 -22.62 5.09
N ALA A 13 23.65 -23.48 4.71
CA ALA A 13 23.02 -23.42 3.39
C ALA A 13 21.71 -24.22 3.44
N GLY A 14 20.58 -23.59 3.15
CA GLY A 14 19.37 -24.33 2.82
C GLY A 14 19.66 -25.22 1.61
N HIS A 15 19.27 -26.50 1.67
CA HIS A 15 19.36 -27.37 0.52
C HIS A 15 18.43 -26.87 -0.59
N GLN A 16 18.99 -26.61 -1.77
CA GLN A 16 18.17 -26.40 -2.96
C GLN A 16 17.50 -27.72 -3.32
N ASP A 17 16.17 -27.77 -3.21
CA ASP A 17 15.38 -28.84 -3.80
C ASP A 17 15.54 -28.78 -5.32
N LYS A 18 16.39 -29.66 -5.87
CA LYS A 18 16.65 -29.76 -7.31
C LYS A 18 15.41 -30.15 -8.11
N THR A 19 14.42 -30.77 -7.48
CA THR A 19 13.16 -31.14 -8.12
C THR A 19 12.16 -29.98 -8.13
N LYS A 20 12.35 -28.99 -7.23
CA LYS A 20 11.39 -27.91 -6.93
C LYS A 20 9.98 -28.41 -6.60
N LYS A 21 9.81 -29.70 -6.31
CA LYS A 21 8.50 -30.31 -6.06
C LYS A 21 8.03 -30.08 -4.64
N MET A 22 8.96 -29.86 -3.70
CA MET A 22 8.69 -29.64 -2.27
C MET A 22 7.64 -30.65 -1.75
N GLU A 23 7.83 -31.95 -1.99
CA GLU A 23 6.78 -32.98 -1.83
C GLU A 23 6.19 -33.09 -0.42
N ASN A 24 6.94 -32.68 0.61
CA ASN A 24 6.50 -32.68 2.02
C ASN A 24 6.18 -31.27 2.53
N ILE A 25 6.02 -30.30 1.63
CA ILE A 25 5.62 -28.95 2.00
C ILE A 25 4.26 -29.01 2.72
N ASP A 26 4.12 -28.25 3.80
CA ASP A 26 2.90 -28.20 4.63
C ASP A 26 2.57 -29.51 5.36
N THR A 27 3.51 -30.46 5.41
CA THR A 27 3.42 -31.62 6.31
C THR A 27 3.85 -31.24 7.73
N PHE A 28 2.93 -31.34 8.68
CA PHE A 28 3.24 -31.12 10.09
C PHE A 28 4.08 -32.27 10.65
N VAL A 29 5.20 -31.93 11.27
CA VAL A 29 6.07 -32.87 11.99
C VAL A 29 6.02 -32.54 13.47
N SER A 30 5.62 -33.52 14.29
CA SER A 30 5.72 -33.39 15.74
C SER A 30 7.18 -33.49 16.17
N VAL A 31 7.63 -32.56 17.00
CA VAL A 31 9.00 -32.55 17.54
C VAL A 31 8.94 -32.39 19.04
N ASP A 32 9.45 -33.40 19.76
CA ASP A 32 9.51 -33.40 21.22
C ASP A 32 10.94 -33.19 21.70
N ILE A 33 11.13 -32.25 22.64
CA ILE A 33 12.40 -32.07 23.35
C ILE A 33 12.38 -32.99 24.57
N VAL A 34 12.99 -34.17 24.44
CA VAL A 34 12.93 -35.24 25.46
C VAL A 34 13.76 -34.92 26.71
N ASN A 35 14.89 -34.22 26.55
CA ASN A 35 15.74 -33.78 27.65
C ASN A 35 16.59 -32.56 27.23
N GLY A 36 16.98 -31.74 28.21
CA GLY A 36 17.78 -30.53 28.01
C GLY A 36 16.95 -29.30 27.63
N GLY A 37 17.61 -28.14 27.66
CA GLY A 37 16.97 -26.83 27.46
C GLY A 37 16.52 -26.18 28.77
N THR A 38 16.38 -24.86 28.71
CA THR A 38 15.84 -24.06 29.82
C THR A 38 14.59 -23.36 29.30
N TYR A 39 13.52 -23.37 30.09
CA TYR A 39 12.30 -22.66 29.73
C TYR A 39 12.59 -21.18 29.49
N HIS A 40 12.06 -20.66 28.40
CA HIS A 40 12.12 -19.25 28.07
C HIS A 40 10.72 -18.77 27.70
N PRO A 41 10.19 -17.72 28.37
CA PRO A 41 8.92 -17.14 27.98
C PRO A 41 8.95 -16.65 26.53
N LEU A 42 7.89 -16.96 25.78
CA LEU A 42 7.64 -16.46 24.44
C LEU A 42 6.23 -15.88 24.44
N PHE A 43 6.12 -14.59 24.12
CA PHE A 43 4.81 -13.96 23.93
C PHE A 43 4.34 -14.21 22.51
N ILE A 44 3.21 -14.88 22.33
CA ILE A 44 2.64 -15.19 21.01
C ILE A 44 1.38 -14.34 20.81
N PHE A 45 1.40 -13.49 19.79
CA PHE A 45 0.26 -12.64 19.45
C PHE A 45 -0.99 -13.48 19.16
N GLY A 46 -2.10 -13.15 19.83
CA GLY A 46 -3.36 -13.87 19.71
C GLY A 46 -3.48 -15.13 20.58
N MET A 47 -2.40 -15.56 21.24
CA MET A 47 -2.44 -16.60 22.28
C MET A 47 -2.26 -16.02 23.67
N ASN A 48 -1.38 -15.03 23.81
CA ASN A 48 -1.13 -14.35 25.07
C ASN A 48 -1.86 -12.99 25.16
N ASP A 49 -2.15 -12.57 26.38
CA ASP A 49 -2.81 -11.29 26.66
C ASP A 49 -1.89 -10.24 27.32
N ARG A 50 -2.39 -9.00 27.47
CA ARG A 50 -1.63 -7.90 28.07
C ARG A 50 -1.23 -8.12 29.54
N ALA A 51 -1.99 -8.89 30.31
CA ALA A 51 -1.63 -9.20 31.70
C ALA A 51 -0.46 -10.19 31.74
N GLU A 52 -0.47 -11.19 30.87
CA GLU A 52 0.62 -12.13 30.67
C GLU A 52 1.88 -11.42 30.15
N TRP A 53 1.75 -10.47 29.21
CA TRP A 53 2.87 -9.64 28.78
C TRP A 53 3.51 -8.90 29.96
N ARG A 54 2.70 -8.24 30.80
CA ARG A 54 3.23 -7.50 31.96
C ARG A 54 4.02 -8.41 32.89
N GLN A 55 3.54 -9.62 33.15
CA GLN A 55 4.25 -10.60 33.97
C GLN A 55 5.54 -11.06 33.28
N GLN A 56 5.46 -11.44 32.01
CA GLN A 56 6.60 -11.89 31.22
C GLN A 56 7.69 -10.83 31.10
N ALA A 57 7.33 -9.57 30.85
CA ALA A 57 8.24 -8.45 30.68
C ALA A 57 8.99 -8.09 31.98
N GLN A 58 8.40 -8.39 33.15
CA GLN A 58 9.04 -8.16 34.44
C GLN A 58 9.93 -9.33 34.90
N ALA A 59 9.66 -10.55 34.43
CA ALA A 59 10.38 -11.75 34.82
C ALA A 59 11.85 -11.70 34.39
N THR A 60 12.77 -12.15 35.26
CA THR A 60 14.18 -12.34 34.87
C THR A 60 14.30 -13.58 34.00
N THR A 61 14.93 -13.47 32.83
CA THR A 61 15.18 -14.62 31.95
C THR A 61 16.64 -15.07 32.01
N PRO A 62 16.94 -16.37 31.84
CA PRO A 62 18.32 -16.86 31.81
C PRO A 62 19.18 -16.26 30.70
N SER A 63 18.55 -15.80 29.61
CA SER A 63 19.25 -15.20 28.47
C SER A 63 19.50 -13.70 28.64
N GLY A 64 18.80 -13.03 29.55
CA GLY A 64 18.74 -11.57 29.63
C GLY A 64 17.92 -10.92 28.50
N TYR A 65 17.17 -11.71 27.73
CA TYR A 65 16.30 -11.27 26.64
C TYR A 65 14.87 -11.80 26.80
N HIS A 66 13.92 -11.20 26.08
CA HIS A 66 12.53 -11.59 25.97
C HIS A 66 12.18 -11.72 24.49
N PHE A 67 11.40 -12.75 24.17
CA PHE A 67 11.00 -13.06 22.81
C PHE A 67 9.50 -12.86 22.61
N MET A 68 9.14 -12.35 21.43
CA MET A 68 7.76 -12.27 20.97
C MET A 68 7.64 -12.85 19.57
N PHE A 69 6.43 -13.24 19.18
CA PHE A 69 6.12 -13.75 17.84
C PHE A 69 4.74 -13.28 17.39
N ASP A 70 4.65 -12.69 16.20
CA ASP A 70 3.38 -12.20 15.62
C ASP A 70 2.76 -13.15 14.59
N GLY A 71 3.35 -14.33 14.37
CA GLY A 71 2.98 -15.26 13.31
C GLY A 71 3.91 -15.22 12.09
N ARG A 72 4.67 -14.14 11.91
CA ARG A 72 5.60 -13.96 10.78
C ARG A 72 6.98 -13.46 11.19
N THR A 73 7.04 -12.71 12.28
CA THR A 73 8.22 -12.01 12.78
C THR A 73 8.50 -12.46 14.20
N ARG A 74 9.75 -12.82 14.44
CA ARG A 74 10.31 -13.10 15.76
C ARG A 74 10.98 -11.84 16.28
N PHE A 75 10.69 -11.44 17.51
CA PHE A 75 11.24 -10.23 18.10
C PHE A 75 12.13 -10.57 19.28
N VAL A 76 13.16 -9.75 19.49
CA VAL A 76 14.01 -9.81 20.67
C VAL A 76 14.16 -8.44 21.32
N ALA A 77 13.96 -8.40 22.64
CA ALA A 77 14.23 -7.24 23.49
C ALA A 77 15.03 -7.68 24.71
N SER A 78 15.97 -6.88 25.18
CA SER A 78 16.69 -7.13 26.43
C SER A 78 15.75 -7.00 27.61
N GLN A 79 16.17 -7.60 28.74
CA GLN A 79 15.51 -7.48 30.03
C GLN A 79 15.08 -6.04 30.35
N ALA A 80 16.00 -5.08 30.18
CA ALA A 80 15.73 -3.67 30.46
C ALA A 80 14.65 -3.08 29.55
N ILE A 81 14.74 -3.32 28.24
CA ILE A 81 13.75 -2.83 27.27
C ILE A 81 12.38 -3.47 27.52
N ALA A 82 12.34 -4.78 27.79
CA ALA A 82 11.11 -5.49 28.10
C ALA A 82 10.46 -4.92 29.38
N GLN A 83 11.22 -4.76 30.46
CA GLN A 83 10.73 -4.17 31.73
C GLN A 83 10.16 -2.77 31.53
N ASN A 84 10.85 -1.91 30.78
CA ASN A 84 10.36 -0.57 30.42
C ASN A 84 9.09 -0.60 29.56
N SER A 85 8.79 -1.74 28.94
CA SER A 85 7.64 -1.97 28.07
C SER A 85 6.51 -2.74 28.75
N ALA A 86 6.63 -3.09 30.04
CA ALA A 86 5.70 -3.97 30.74
C ALA A 86 4.26 -3.44 30.82
N THR A 87 4.07 -2.12 30.69
CA THR A 87 2.75 -1.46 30.69
C THR A 87 2.28 -1.07 29.29
N LYS A 88 3.11 -1.24 28.26
CA LYS A 88 2.79 -0.92 26.87
C LYS A 88 1.83 -1.94 26.27
N ASN A 89 1.06 -1.50 25.29
CA ASN A 89 0.16 -2.33 24.50
C ASN A 89 0.92 -3.14 23.44
N ILE A 90 1.59 -4.21 23.88
CA ILE A 90 2.39 -5.05 22.98
C ILE A 90 1.55 -5.70 21.86
N GLU A 91 0.28 -5.99 22.14
CA GLU A 91 -0.65 -6.53 21.14
C GLU A 91 -0.82 -5.55 19.97
N GLN A 92 -0.83 -4.24 20.23
CA GLN A 92 -0.86 -3.24 19.17
C GLN A 92 0.43 -3.24 18.34
N THR A 93 1.59 -3.30 18.99
CA THR A 93 2.89 -3.37 18.30
C THR A 93 2.93 -4.57 17.35
N LEU A 94 2.59 -5.76 17.86
CA LEU A 94 2.64 -7.01 17.09
C LEU A 94 1.56 -7.04 16.00
N ARG A 95 0.36 -6.52 16.26
CA ARG A 95 -0.67 -6.32 15.22
C ARG A 95 -0.16 -5.45 14.08
N GLN A 96 0.45 -4.31 14.39
CA GLN A 96 0.96 -3.36 13.40
C GLN A 96 2.12 -3.94 12.60
N SER A 97 2.99 -4.73 13.24
CA SER A 97 4.03 -5.49 12.54
C SER A 97 3.45 -6.48 11.55
N LEU A 98 2.53 -7.34 12.00
CA LEU A 98 1.91 -8.35 11.13
C LEU A 98 1.19 -7.66 9.95
N LEU A 99 0.41 -6.61 10.22
CA LEU A 99 -0.28 -5.83 9.20
C LEU A 99 0.69 -5.26 8.17
N ARG A 100 1.80 -4.67 8.61
CA ARG A 100 2.85 -4.14 7.72
C ARG A 100 3.39 -5.21 6.77
N THR A 101 3.72 -6.39 7.27
CA THR A 101 4.27 -7.46 6.43
C THR A 101 3.26 -7.97 5.39
N ILE A 102 1.97 -8.03 5.74
CA ILE A 102 0.88 -8.35 4.80
C ILE A 102 0.70 -7.24 3.78
N THR A 103 0.82 -5.97 4.18
CA THR A 103 0.80 -4.83 3.25
C THR A 103 1.94 -4.94 2.24
N TYR A 104 3.14 -5.33 2.66
CA TYR A 104 4.30 -5.40 1.76
C TYR A 104 4.19 -6.55 0.78
N ASP A 105 3.68 -7.72 1.22
CA ASP A 105 3.30 -8.79 0.29
C ASP A 105 2.32 -8.32 -0.78
N LYS A 106 1.32 -7.52 -0.39
CA LYS A 106 0.34 -6.98 -1.33
C LYS A 106 0.99 -6.04 -2.33
N VAL A 107 1.87 -5.13 -1.89
CA VAL A 107 2.62 -4.20 -2.78
C VAL A 107 3.42 -4.99 -3.82
N ASP A 108 4.01 -6.11 -3.43
CA ASP A 108 4.79 -6.96 -4.33
C ASP A 108 3.95 -7.98 -5.12
N GLY A 109 2.64 -8.02 -4.91
CA GLY A 109 1.75 -9.00 -5.56
C GLY A 109 2.07 -10.44 -5.18
N LEU A 110 2.47 -10.68 -3.93
CA LEU A 110 2.68 -12.01 -3.35
C LEU A 110 1.32 -12.58 -2.87
N ASP A 111 0.50 -13.04 -3.81
CA ASP A 111 -0.88 -13.50 -3.57
C ASP A 111 -1.09 -15.02 -3.69
N GLY A 112 -0.01 -15.79 -3.88
CA GLY A 112 -0.06 -17.25 -4.01
C GLY A 112 -0.56 -17.75 -5.37
N SER A 113 -0.74 -16.88 -6.37
CA SER A 113 -1.18 -17.27 -7.73
C SER A 113 -0.23 -18.23 -8.45
N SER A 114 1.04 -18.27 -8.03
CA SER A 114 2.04 -19.25 -8.46
C SER A 114 3.10 -19.42 -7.37
N TRP A 115 3.97 -20.42 -7.52
CA TRP A 115 5.11 -20.62 -6.63
C TRP A 115 6.08 -19.42 -6.60
N LEU A 116 6.11 -18.61 -7.67
CA LEU A 116 6.91 -17.39 -7.79
C LEU A 116 6.21 -16.17 -7.17
N HIS A 117 4.94 -16.29 -6.82
CA HIS A 117 4.11 -15.20 -6.29
C HIS A 117 3.54 -15.54 -4.92
N GLN A 118 4.10 -16.51 -4.20
CA GLN A 118 3.73 -16.79 -2.83
C GLN A 118 4.51 -15.88 -1.86
N PRO A 119 3.91 -15.42 -0.75
CA PRO A 119 4.64 -14.79 0.34
C PRO A 119 5.83 -15.64 0.80
N SER A 120 6.89 -14.98 1.28
CA SER A 120 8.03 -15.69 1.86
C SER A 120 7.57 -16.54 3.05
N ARG A 121 7.91 -17.83 3.03
CA ARG A 121 7.73 -18.75 4.15
C ARG A 121 8.81 -18.57 5.22
N GLY A 122 9.85 -17.79 4.93
CA GLY A 122 10.88 -17.43 5.90
C GLY A 122 10.34 -16.44 6.93
N LEU A 123 10.64 -16.67 8.20
CA LEU A 123 10.26 -15.76 9.28
C LEU A 123 11.29 -14.64 9.42
N LEU A 124 10.80 -13.42 9.61
CA LEU A 124 11.62 -12.26 9.95
C LEU A 124 12.12 -12.36 11.40
N PHE A 125 13.21 -11.67 11.69
CA PHE A 125 13.81 -11.51 13.00
C PHE A 125 14.13 -10.04 13.24
N VAL A 126 13.52 -9.48 14.28
CA VAL A 126 13.59 -8.06 14.60
C VAL A 126 14.20 -7.87 15.97
N SER A 127 15.24 -7.04 16.03
CA SER A 127 15.94 -6.69 17.25
C SER A 127 15.59 -5.27 17.69
N TYR A 128 15.17 -5.13 18.93
CA TYR A 128 15.06 -3.84 19.61
C TYR A 128 16.37 -3.39 20.27
N GLN A 129 17.47 -4.15 20.12
CA GLN A 129 18.76 -3.84 20.75
C GLN A 129 19.59 -2.80 20.00
N SER A 130 19.30 -2.64 18.72
CA SER A 130 20.08 -1.81 17.81
C SER A 130 19.17 -1.26 16.74
N CYS A 131 19.53 -0.08 16.27
CA CYS A 131 18.96 0.57 15.10
C CYS A 131 20.11 1.18 14.31
N CYS A 132 19.99 1.47 13.02
CA CYS A 132 18.85 1.25 12.14
C CYS A 132 19.40 0.57 10.91
N TRP A 133 19.01 -0.68 10.72
CA TRP A 133 19.60 -1.51 9.68
C TRP A 133 18.72 -2.69 9.32
N ALA A 134 18.90 -3.18 8.10
CA ALA A 134 18.32 -4.41 7.62
C ALA A 134 19.33 -5.18 6.78
N ASN A 135 19.46 -6.49 7.02
CA ASN A 135 20.16 -7.36 6.08
C ASN A 135 19.16 -7.83 5.02
N SER A 136 19.02 -7.05 3.95
CA SER A 136 18.05 -7.29 2.89
C SER A 136 18.07 -8.75 2.39
N GLY A 137 16.89 -9.38 2.32
CA GLY A 137 16.70 -10.76 1.89
C GLY A 137 17.09 -11.84 2.91
N GLN A 138 17.72 -11.47 4.05
CA GLN A 138 18.09 -12.42 5.11
C GLN A 138 17.10 -12.43 6.28
N GLY A 139 16.12 -11.52 6.28
CA GLY A 139 15.09 -11.42 7.29
C GLY A 139 15.57 -10.88 8.63
N LEU A 140 16.75 -10.24 8.71
CA LEU A 140 17.26 -9.63 9.94
C LEU A 140 17.08 -8.11 9.89
N ILE A 141 16.48 -7.55 10.94
CA ILE A 141 16.10 -6.14 11.02
C ILE A 141 16.43 -5.59 12.42
N GLY A 142 17.00 -4.40 12.51
CA GLY A 142 17.21 -3.64 13.75
C GLY A 142 16.35 -2.38 13.78
N VAL A 143 15.39 -2.32 14.70
CA VAL A 143 14.46 -1.18 14.89
C VAL A 143 14.48 -0.65 16.33
N GLY A 144 15.59 -0.87 17.04
CA GLY A 144 15.78 -0.41 18.42
C GLY A 144 16.05 1.09 18.53
N GLY A 145 16.83 1.48 19.54
CA GLY A 145 17.25 2.88 19.76
C GLY A 145 16.48 3.56 20.89
N ASP A 146 15.25 3.12 21.16
CA ASP A 146 14.46 3.54 22.32
C ASP A 146 14.73 2.66 23.55
N SER A 147 14.48 3.21 24.73
CA SER A 147 14.56 2.47 26.00
C SER A 147 13.37 1.52 26.23
N SER A 148 12.33 1.58 25.38
CA SER A 148 11.13 0.75 25.43
C SER A 148 10.64 0.40 24.02
N ILE A 149 9.85 -0.65 23.88
CA ILE A 149 9.20 -1.06 22.64
C ILE A 149 8.07 -0.06 22.32
N PRO A 150 8.04 0.55 21.12
CA PRO A 150 6.99 1.47 20.73
C PRO A 150 5.66 0.74 20.44
N GLU A 151 4.53 1.35 20.81
CA GLU A 151 3.18 0.84 20.51
C GLU A 151 2.75 1.10 19.06
N THR A 152 3.29 2.16 18.48
CA THR A 152 3.04 2.57 17.10
C THR A 152 4.37 2.62 16.37
N PRO A 153 4.52 1.94 15.22
CA PRO A 153 5.74 1.99 14.44
C PRO A 153 5.99 3.41 13.90
N SER A 154 7.25 3.78 13.84
CA SER A 154 7.72 4.99 13.17
C SER A 154 7.94 4.75 11.67
N TRP A 155 8.22 5.81 10.92
CA TRP A 155 8.65 5.69 9.51
C TRP A 155 9.89 4.81 9.36
N LEU A 156 10.80 4.88 10.33
CA LEU A 156 12.03 4.10 10.37
C LEU A 156 11.74 2.60 10.51
N ASP A 157 10.81 2.21 11.38
CA ASP A 157 10.36 0.81 11.47
C ASP A 157 9.80 0.31 10.13
N TRP A 158 9.03 1.15 9.43
CA TRP A 158 8.50 0.81 8.12
C TRP A 158 9.59 0.66 7.07
N HIS A 159 10.53 1.59 7.05
CA HIS A 159 11.65 1.63 6.13
C HIS A 159 12.54 0.39 6.26
N GLU A 160 12.97 0.04 7.48
CA GLU A 160 13.86 -1.11 7.70
C GLU A 160 13.19 -2.45 7.35
N TYR A 161 11.88 -2.57 7.58
CA TYR A 161 11.14 -3.72 7.08
C TYR A 161 11.08 -3.72 5.56
N GLY A 162 10.86 -2.56 4.94
CA GLY A 162 10.77 -2.42 3.48
C GLY A 162 12.00 -2.99 2.76
N HIS A 163 13.20 -2.86 3.33
CA HIS A 163 14.43 -3.45 2.75
C HIS A 163 14.35 -4.96 2.54
N GLN A 164 13.51 -5.69 3.29
CA GLN A 164 13.30 -7.13 3.10
C GLN A 164 12.39 -7.47 1.91
N PHE A 165 11.65 -6.49 1.41
CA PHE A 165 10.63 -6.65 0.37
C PHE A 165 11.02 -5.98 -0.95
N GLN A 166 12.01 -5.08 -0.94
CA GLN A 166 12.45 -4.34 -2.11
C GLN A 166 12.61 -5.20 -3.36
N MET A 167 11.81 -4.85 -4.36
CA MET A 167 11.79 -5.53 -5.63
C MET A 167 12.92 -5.08 -6.56
N GLY A 168 13.48 -6.05 -7.30
CA GLY A 168 14.59 -5.82 -8.21
C GLY A 168 14.27 -5.05 -9.49
N TRP A 169 13.01 -4.63 -9.73
CA TRP A 169 12.65 -3.85 -10.92
C TRP A 169 13.28 -2.45 -10.94
N SER A 170 13.77 -1.96 -9.80
CA SER A 170 14.44 -0.67 -9.70
C SER A 170 15.90 -0.73 -10.18
N TRP A 171 16.42 0.43 -10.60
CA TRP A 171 17.78 0.60 -11.12
C TRP A 171 18.77 1.02 -10.02
N SER A 172 20.04 1.24 -10.40
CA SER A 172 21.10 1.64 -9.48
C SER A 172 20.73 2.88 -8.65
N ASP A 173 21.25 2.93 -7.42
CA ASP A 173 21.10 4.06 -6.48
C ASP A 173 19.67 4.35 -6.01
N GLN A 174 18.76 3.38 -6.17
CA GLN A 174 17.37 3.45 -5.70
C GLN A 174 17.07 2.59 -4.47
N GLY A 175 18.10 2.04 -3.81
CA GLY A 175 17.97 1.25 -2.59
C GLY A 175 17.25 2.04 -1.49
N GLU A 176 17.80 3.20 -1.10
CA GLU A 176 17.19 4.08 -0.09
C GLU A 176 15.96 4.85 -0.59
N VAL A 177 15.62 4.73 -1.87
CA VAL A 177 14.48 5.43 -2.49
C VAL A 177 13.26 4.53 -2.53
N THR A 178 13.37 3.39 -3.21
CA THR A 178 12.24 2.47 -3.47
C THR A 178 11.77 1.76 -2.21
N VAL A 179 12.63 1.64 -1.19
CA VAL A 179 12.23 1.17 0.14
C VAL A 179 11.12 2.03 0.76
N ASN A 180 11.11 3.35 0.48
CA ASN A 180 10.09 4.25 1.00
C ASN A 180 8.71 4.02 0.37
N LEU A 181 8.60 3.29 -0.74
CA LEU A 181 7.32 2.85 -1.29
C LEU A 181 6.55 1.99 -0.25
N TYR A 182 7.27 1.13 0.46
CA TYR A 182 6.73 0.30 1.53
C TYR A 182 6.38 1.15 2.75
N SER A 183 7.18 2.18 3.08
CA SER A 183 6.84 3.13 4.14
C SER A 183 5.57 3.93 3.84
N ILE A 184 5.39 4.40 2.61
CA ILE A 184 4.16 5.05 2.14
C ILE A 184 2.97 4.10 2.31
N ALA A 185 3.08 2.86 1.83
CA ALA A 185 2.00 1.87 1.91
C ALA A 185 1.65 1.51 3.37
N ALA A 186 2.66 1.37 4.25
CA ALA A 186 2.45 1.14 5.67
C ALA A 186 1.77 2.34 6.34
N CYS A 187 2.16 3.57 5.99
CA CYS A 187 1.48 4.75 6.52
C CYS A 187 0.01 4.75 6.12
N TYR A 188 -0.30 4.57 4.83
CA TYR A 188 -1.69 4.53 4.36
C TYR A 188 -2.49 3.43 5.06
N THR A 189 -1.90 2.24 5.23
CA THR A 189 -2.58 1.12 5.90
C THR A 189 -2.79 1.40 7.40
N THR A 190 -1.94 2.20 8.04
CA THR A 190 -1.95 2.41 9.50
C THR A 190 -2.75 3.64 9.91
N LEU A 191 -2.53 4.75 9.21
CA LEU A 191 -3.06 6.07 9.52
C LEU A 191 -4.14 6.52 8.53
N GLY A 192 -4.30 5.81 7.41
CA GLY A 192 -5.26 6.16 6.37
C GLY A 192 -4.79 7.32 5.50
N ASP A 193 -5.74 7.95 4.84
CA ASP A 193 -5.54 9.21 4.12
C ASP A 193 -5.45 10.36 5.14
N THR A 194 -4.29 10.46 5.78
CA THR A 194 -3.93 11.56 6.66
C THR A 194 -3.03 12.53 5.92
N ASP A 195 -2.93 13.79 6.40
CA ASP A 195 -1.90 14.71 5.91
C ASP A 195 -0.54 14.00 5.96
N PHE A 196 0.15 13.94 4.81
CA PHE A 196 1.33 13.11 4.67
C PHE A 196 2.46 13.49 5.64
N LYS A 197 2.47 14.72 6.17
CA LYS A 197 3.40 15.13 7.23
C LYS A 197 3.28 14.30 8.51
N ASN A 198 2.12 13.69 8.75
CA ASN A 198 1.88 12.76 9.86
C ASN A 198 2.54 11.39 9.61
N CYS A 199 2.86 11.06 8.36
CA CYS A 199 3.71 9.93 8.00
C CYS A 199 5.19 10.29 8.12
N HIS A 200 5.60 11.39 7.46
CA HIS A 200 6.98 11.84 7.39
C HIS A 200 7.07 13.32 7.02
N SER A 201 7.91 14.08 7.72
CA SER A 201 7.97 15.55 7.59
C SER A 201 9.10 16.06 6.70
N ASN A 202 9.81 15.19 5.97
CA ASN A 202 10.89 15.63 5.08
C ASN A 202 10.35 16.42 3.88
N GLU A 203 11.06 17.49 3.51
CA GLU A 203 10.65 18.44 2.45
C GLU A 203 10.55 17.79 1.06
N GLY A 204 11.24 16.68 0.83
CA GLY A 204 11.10 15.90 -0.40
C GLY A 204 9.68 15.37 -0.64
N PHE A 205 8.86 15.25 0.41
CA PHE A 205 7.44 14.92 0.28
C PHE A 205 6.50 16.13 0.24
N TYR A 206 7.00 17.37 0.26
CA TYR A 206 6.12 18.53 0.13
C TYR A 206 5.39 18.51 -1.23
N GLY A 207 4.07 18.71 -1.18
CA GLY A 207 3.19 18.58 -2.34
C GLY A 207 2.80 17.14 -2.68
N PHE A 208 3.39 16.13 -2.03
CA PHE A 208 2.89 14.76 -2.11
C PHE A 208 1.63 14.60 -1.25
N GLY A 209 0.67 13.84 -1.76
CA GLY A 209 -0.56 13.48 -1.06
C GLY A 209 -1.19 12.25 -1.71
N TRP A 210 -2.35 11.85 -1.21
CA TRP A 210 -3.05 10.63 -1.65
C TRP A 210 -3.88 10.83 -2.92
N ASP A 211 -3.45 11.73 -3.81
CA ASP A 211 -4.14 12.06 -5.05
C ASP A 211 -4.18 10.83 -5.98
N GLN A 212 -5.39 10.31 -6.22
CA GLN A 212 -5.61 9.17 -7.12
C GLN A 212 -5.43 9.51 -8.61
N GLN A 213 -5.13 10.76 -8.95
CA GLN A 213 -4.74 11.23 -10.27
C GLN A 213 -3.44 12.05 -10.20
N ALA A 214 -2.56 11.77 -9.24
CA ALA A 214 -1.33 12.55 -8.98
C ALA A 214 -0.48 12.79 -10.24
N ILE A 215 -0.36 11.80 -11.11
CA ILE A 215 0.39 11.94 -12.38
C ILE A 215 -0.30 12.93 -13.32
N GLY A 216 -1.63 12.87 -13.43
CA GLY A 216 -2.42 13.83 -14.19
C GLY A 216 -2.30 15.25 -13.62
N THR A 217 -2.22 15.39 -12.30
CA THR A 217 -1.98 16.65 -11.59
C THR A 217 -0.59 17.23 -11.92
N LEU A 218 0.47 16.42 -11.86
CA LEU A 218 1.81 16.86 -12.25
C LEU A 218 1.86 17.28 -13.72
N LEU A 219 1.32 16.46 -14.62
CA LEU A 219 1.27 16.76 -16.06
C LEU A 219 0.51 18.06 -16.36
N LYS A 220 -0.56 18.36 -15.60
CA LYS A 220 -1.31 19.62 -15.71
C LYS A 220 -0.47 20.82 -15.28
N SER A 221 0.26 20.68 -14.17
CA SER A 221 1.09 21.77 -13.61
C SER A 221 2.20 22.22 -14.57
N GLY A 222 2.66 21.33 -15.44
CA GLY A 222 3.80 21.56 -16.32
C GLY A 222 5.15 21.57 -15.58
N HIS A 223 5.16 21.32 -14.27
CA HIS A 223 6.36 21.26 -13.47
C HIS A 223 7.25 20.09 -13.91
N THR A 224 8.57 20.29 -13.80
CA THR A 224 9.58 19.28 -14.14
C THR A 224 10.57 19.13 -13.00
N TRP A 225 10.90 17.89 -12.68
CA TRP A 225 11.93 17.51 -11.71
C TRP A 225 13.17 16.97 -12.42
N ASN A 226 14.31 16.98 -11.74
CA ASN A 226 15.49 16.26 -12.23
C ASN A 226 15.77 15.08 -11.31
N PHE A 227 15.16 13.92 -11.59
CA PHE A 227 15.18 12.75 -10.71
C PHE A 227 16.58 12.43 -10.16
N ALA A 228 17.63 12.49 -10.99
CA ALA A 228 18.99 12.18 -10.56
C ALA A 228 19.62 13.18 -9.56
N LYS A 229 19.07 14.40 -9.49
CA LYS A 229 19.53 15.48 -8.58
C LYS A 229 18.65 15.64 -7.34
N GLU A 230 17.46 15.06 -7.35
CA GLU A 230 16.53 15.14 -6.23
C GLU A 230 16.99 14.29 -5.03
N ASP A 231 16.61 14.71 -3.83
CA ASP A 231 16.81 13.94 -2.61
C ASP A 231 16.03 12.61 -2.64
N LEU A 232 16.36 11.70 -1.73
CA LEU A 232 15.79 10.35 -1.73
C LEU A 232 14.27 10.32 -1.51
N PHE A 233 13.71 11.28 -0.77
CA PHE A 233 12.29 11.36 -0.48
C PHE A 233 11.52 12.00 -1.63
N ARG A 234 12.08 13.02 -2.29
CA ARG A 234 11.50 13.53 -3.55
C ARG A 234 11.49 12.47 -4.64
N ARG A 235 12.57 11.68 -4.78
CA ARG A 235 12.56 10.51 -5.68
C ARG A 235 11.57 9.44 -5.23
N ALA A 236 11.32 9.28 -3.94
CA ALA A 236 10.29 8.37 -3.45
C ALA A 236 8.87 8.87 -3.80
N SER A 237 8.64 10.20 -3.85
CA SER A 237 7.36 10.77 -4.26
C SER A 237 6.99 10.39 -5.70
N PHE A 238 7.96 10.33 -6.62
CA PHE A 238 7.76 9.80 -7.98
C PHE A 238 7.12 8.39 -7.95
N PHE A 239 7.67 7.48 -7.14
CA PHE A 239 7.10 6.13 -7.01
C PHE A 239 5.74 6.15 -6.26
N GLY A 240 5.59 7.03 -5.28
CA GLY A 240 4.33 7.23 -4.55
C GLY A 240 3.19 7.72 -5.45
N GLU A 241 3.44 8.67 -6.35
CA GLU A 241 2.45 9.23 -7.28
C GLU A 241 1.91 8.15 -8.23
N ILE A 242 2.77 7.21 -8.65
CA ILE A 242 2.35 6.02 -9.40
C ILE A 242 1.47 5.12 -8.53
N MET A 243 1.82 4.91 -7.26
CA MET A 243 1.06 4.06 -6.33
C MET A 243 -0.36 4.59 -6.10
N THR A 244 -0.50 5.90 -5.88
CA THR A 244 -1.80 6.53 -5.63
C THR A 244 -2.64 6.56 -6.90
N SER A 245 -2.03 6.83 -8.05
CA SER A 245 -2.73 6.86 -9.34
C SER A 245 -3.29 5.49 -9.75
N TRP A 246 -2.50 4.42 -9.55
CA TRP A 246 -2.88 3.06 -9.93
C TRP A 246 -2.52 2.03 -8.86
N PRO A 247 -3.42 1.75 -7.90
CA PRO A 247 -3.16 0.83 -6.78
C PRO A 247 -2.78 -0.61 -7.19
N GLN A 248 -3.17 -1.04 -8.40
CA GLN A 248 -2.85 -2.34 -8.97
C GLN A 248 -1.46 -2.43 -9.61
N LEU A 249 -0.78 -1.30 -9.83
CA LEU A 249 0.40 -1.23 -10.67
C LEU A 249 1.59 -2.00 -10.07
N TYR A 250 2.01 -1.67 -8.85
CA TYR A 250 3.15 -2.35 -8.22
C TYR A 250 2.93 -3.86 -8.00
N PRO A 251 1.74 -4.33 -7.57
CA PRO A 251 1.47 -5.76 -7.48
C PRO A 251 1.66 -6.47 -8.83
N ALA A 252 1.10 -5.93 -9.92
CA ALA A 252 1.20 -6.51 -11.25
C ALA A 252 2.62 -6.41 -11.83
N LEU A 253 3.27 -5.26 -11.64
CA LEU A 253 4.63 -5.00 -12.11
C LEU A 253 5.64 -5.92 -11.41
N SER A 254 5.49 -6.12 -10.10
CA SER A 254 6.39 -6.98 -9.32
C SER A 254 6.26 -8.45 -9.72
N LYS A 255 5.05 -8.92 -10.03
CA LYS A 255 4.85 -10.24 -10.64
C LYS A 255 5.55 -10.36 -12.00
N ALA A 256 5.29 -9.43 -12.91
CA ALA A 256 5.92 -9.41 -14.23
C ALA A 256 7.45 -9.35 -14.13
N TYR A 257 7.98 -8.62 -13.15
CA TYR A 257 9.42 -8.55 -12.91
C TYR A 257 9.99 -9.90 -12.45
N ARG A 258 9.32 -10.58 -11.51
CA ARG A 258 9.78 -11.90 -11.06
C ARG A 258 9.80 -12.90 -12.23
N GLU A 259 8.77 -12.88 -13.07
CA GLU A 259 8.67 -13.75 -14.25
C GLU A 259 9.78 -13.45 -15.27
N VAL A 260 10.00 -12.19 -15.65
CA VAL A 260 11.04 -11.84 -16.62
C VAL A 260 12.44 -12.13 -16.06
N ASN A 261 12.69 -11.82 -14.79
CA ASN A 261 13.99 -12.07 -14.16
C ASN A 261 14.29 -13.58 -14.03
N GLN A 262 13.26 -14.41 -13.93
CA GLN A 262 13.40 -15.85 -13.95
C GLN A 262 13.64 -16.41 -15.36
N ASN A 263 12.89 -15.93 -16.35
CA ASN A 263 12.86 -16.50 -17.69
C ASN A 263 13.99 -15.96 -18.58
N ASP A 264 14.22 -14.65 -18.54
CA ASP A 264 15.28 -13.98 -19.29
C ASP A 264 15.80 -12.76 -18.49
N PRO A 265 16.69 -12.97 -17.50
CA PRO A 265 17.24 -11.88 -16.71
C PRO A 265 18.03 -10.87 -17.55
N THR A 266 18.44 -11.22 -18.77
CA THR A 266 19.17 -10.29 -19.65
C THR A 266 18.32 -9.10 -20.06
N LEU A 267 16.98 -9.20 -20.00
CA LEU A 267 16.07 -8.09 -20.27
C LEU A 267 16.04 -7.04 -19.16
N VAL A 268 16.57 -7.35 -17.97
CA VAL A 268 16.52 -6.48 -16.78
C VAL A 268 17.86 -6.43 -16.01
N ASN A 269 18.97 -6.70 -16.69
CA ASN A 269 20.30 -6.80 -16.08
C ASN A 269 21.12 -5.50 -16.02
N SER A 270 20.55 -4.36 -16.44
CA SER A 270 21.21 -3.05 -16.36
C SER A 270 20.24 -1.94 -15.97
N SER A 271 20.75 -0.82 -15.44
CA SER A 271 19.91 0.32 -15.04
C SER A 271 19.04 0.83 -16.18
N GLN A 272 19.61 1.05 -17.38
CA GLN A 272 18.83 1.53 -18.53
C GLN A 272 17.73 0.53 -18.93
N LYS A 273 18.06 -0.77 -18.98
CA LYS A 273 17.06 -1.80 -19.31
C LYS A 273 15.93 -1.86 -18.29
N LYS A 274 16.24 -1.69 -17.00
CA LYS A 274 15.21 -1.65 -15.95
C LYS A 274 14.33 -0.41 -16.04
N ILE A 275 14.89 0.77 -16.32
CA ILE A 275 14.12 1.99 -16.58
C ILE A 275 13.16 1.77 -17.75
N ASP A 276 13.69 1.34 -18.90
CA ASP A 276 12.91 1.09 -20.11
C ASP A 276 11.81 0.03 -19.88
N TRP A 277 12.17 -1.08 -19.23
CA TRP A 277 11.25 -2.16 -18.88
C TRP A 277 10.17 -1.68 -17.92
N PHE A 278 10.54 -0.92 -16.88
CA PHE A 278 9.60 -0.37 -15.91
C PHE A 278 8.59 0.52 -16.61
N THR A 279 9.03 1.50 -17.39
CA THR A 279 8.13 2.47 -18.03
C THR A 279 7.19 1.80 -19.02
N LEU A 280 7.71 0.86 -19.82
CA LEU A 280 6.90 0.09 -20.77
C LEU A 280 5.83 -0.74 -20.06
N ASN A 281 6.18 -1.49 -19.01
CA ASN A 281 5.23 -2.35 -18.32
C ASN A 281 4.27 -1.56 -17.43
N ALA A 282 4.73 -0.50 -16.77
CA ALA A 282 3.88 0.44 -16.06
C ALA A 282 2.83 1.06 -17.00
N SER A 283 3.23 1.47 -18.22
CA SER A 283 2.30 1.99 -19.23
C SER A 283 1.25 0.95 -19.63
N LYS A 284 1.67 -0.30 -19.89
CA LYS A 284 0.74 -1.41 -20.21
C LYS A 284 -0.25 -1.68 -19.08
N ILE A 285 0.21 -1.72 -17.84
CA ILE A 285 -0.62 -2.03 -16.67
C ILE A 285 -1.58 -0.88 -16.35
N ALA A 286 -1.13 0.37 -16.47
CA ALA A 286 -1.95 1.55 -16.25
C ALA A 286 -2.94 1.82 -17.39
N GLY A 287 -2.68 1.28 -18.59
CA GLY A 287 -3.48 1.53 -19.79
C GLY A 287 -3.28 2.93 -20.37
N VAL A 288 -2.18 3.61 -20.02
CA VAL A 288 -1.84 4.96 -20.49
C VAL A 288 -0.35 5.05 -20.86
N ASN A 289 0.00 5.97 -21.74
CA ASN A 289 1.39 6.23 -22.12
C ASN A 289 2.10 7.07 -21.04
N LEU A 290 3.01 6.46 -20.27
CA LEU A 290 3.73 7.16 -19.19
C LEU A 290 4.99 7.91 -19.65
N ASN A 291 5.30 7.93 -20.95
CA ASN A 291 6.51 8.58 -21.47
C ASN A 291 6.61 10.05 -21.03
N GLN A 292 5.50 10.81 -21.14
CA GLN A 292 5.50 12.22 -20.75
C GLN A 292 5.79 12.42 -19.26
N TYR A 293 5.31 11.53 -18.39
CA TYR A 293 5.59 11.60 -16.95
C TYR A 293 7.08 11.37 -16.65
N PHE A 294 7.69 10.37 -17.29
CA PHE A 294 9.13 10.11 -17.16
C PHE A 294 9.97 11.28 -17.71
N GLN A 295 9.53 11.91 -18.80
CA GLN A 295 10.16 13.12 -19.34
C GLN A 295 10.08 14.30 -18.36
N GLN A 296 8.94 14.51 -17.69
CA GLN A 296 8.81 15.56 -16.67
C GLN A 296 9.69 15.32 -15.45
N TRP A 297 10.02 14.06 -15.14
CA TRP A 297 11.00 13.72 -14.11
C TRP A 297 12.45 13.66 -14.63
N ASN A 298 12.67 13.97 -15.91
CA ASN A 298 13.97 13.89 -16.58
C ASN A 298 14.64 12.51 -16.41
N ILE A 299 13.86 11.44 -16.48
CA ILE A 299 14.34 10.05 -16.48
C ILE A 299 14.51 9.61 -17.94
N PRO A 300 15.73 9.34 -18.41
CA PRO A 300 15.97 9.05 -19.82
C PRO A 300 15.50 7.65 -20.20
N LEU A 301 14.62 7.57 -21.21
CA LEU A 301 14.25 6.33 -21.88
C LEU A 301 15.10 6.15 -23.14
N SER A 302 15.40 4.90 -23.51
CA SER A 302 16.01 4.61 -24.81
C SER A 302 15.05 4.91 -25.97
N ALA A 303 15.61 5.10 -27.16
CA ALA A 303 14.80 5.31 -28.38
C ALA A 303 13.91 4.10 -28.67
N GLU A 304 14.42 2.89 -28.40
CA GLU A 304 13.71 1.62 -28.52
C GLU A 304 12.52 1.55 -27.56
N ALA A 305 12.70 1.97 -26.31
CA ALA A 305 11.61 2.00 -25.33
C ALA A 305 10.53 3.00 -25.71
N ILE A 306 10.90 4.21 -26.16
CA ILE A 306 9.96 5.22 -26.64
C ILE A 306 9.16 4.68 -27.84
N ALA A 307 9.84 4.06 -28.81
CA ALA A 307 9.18 3.45 -29.96
C ALA A 307 8.23 2.32 -29.55
N ALA A 308 8.63 1.46 -28.61
CA ALA A 308 7.81 0.37 -28.10
C ALA A 308 6.56 0.88 -27.36
N ILE A 309 6.67 1.94 -26.56
CA ILE A 309 5.53 2.55 -25.86
C ILE A 309 4.58 3.20 -26.86
N ASN A 310 5.11 3.95 -27.84
CA ASN A 310 4.29 4.61 -28.86
C ASN A 310 3.52 3.59 -29.72
N ALA A 311 4.13 2.44 -30.02
CA ALA A 311 3.49 1.36 -30.77
C ALA A 311 2.28 0.74 -30.04
N LEU A 312 2.14 0.92 -28.72
CA LEU A 312 0.97 0.45 -27.97
C LEU A 312 -0.29 1.29 -28.24
N ASN A 313 -0.16 2.49 -28.82
CA ASN A 313 -1.28 3.42 -29.07
C ASN A 313 -2.14 3.70 -27.82
N LEU A 314 -1.51 3.75 -26.64
CA LEU A 314 -2.20 4.06 -25.39
C LEU A 314 -2.53 5.55 -25.29
N PRO A 315 -3.69 5.93 -24.69
CA PRO A 315 -4.00 7.33 -24.42
C PRO A 315 -3.00 7.96 -23.46
N GLN A 316 -2.88 9.29 -23.48
CA GLN A 316 -2.11 10.01 -22.46
C GLN A 316 -2.87 10.02 -21.13
N PRO A 317 -2.17 10.09 -19.98
CA PRO A 317 -2.84 10.34 -18.71
C PRO A 317 -3.60 11.66 -18.79
N LYS A 318 -4.87 11.65 -18.36
CA LYS A 318 -5.70 12.85 -18.37
C LYS A 318 -5.12 13.89 -17.41
N LYS A 319 -5.10 15.15 -17.83
CA LYS A 319 -4.61 16.27 -17.00
C LYS A 319 -5.74 16.75 -16.10
N VAL A 320 -5.53 16.66 -14.78
CA VAL A 320 -6.57 16.99 -13.79
C VAL A 320 -6.93 18.47 -13.89
N ALA A 321 -8.20 18.75 -14.19
CA ALA A 321 -8.67 20.13 -14.38
C ALA A 321 -8.86 20.84 -13.03
N LYS A 322 -9.51 20.15 -12.08
CA LYS A 322 -9.92 20.68 -10.78
C LYS A 322 -9.97 19.59 -9.71
N THR A 323 -10.06 20.00 -8.46
CA THR A 323 -10.37 19.16 -7.31
C THR A 323 -11.58 19.75 -6.57
N PHE A 324 -12.59 18.93 -6.34
CA PHE A 324 -13.76 19.24 -5.53
C PHE A 324 -13.69 18.45 -4.23
N THR A 325 -14.02 19.09 -3.11
CA THR A 325 -14.00 18.43 -1.80
C THR A 325 -15.31 18.71 -1.07
N GLY A 326 -15.84 17.69 -0.39
CA GLY A 326 -16.92 17.83 0.58
C GLY A 326 -16.69 16.92 1.78
N SER A 327 -17.46 17.12 2.85
CA SER A 327 -17.30 16.33 4.07
C SER A 327 -18.60 15.67 4.48
N LEU A 328 -18.55 14.36 4.72
CA LEU A 328 -19.63 13.59 5.32
C LEU A 328 -19.36 13.47 6.82
N ASN A 329 -20.21 14.14 7.62
CA ASN A 329 -20.13 14.13 9.08
C ASN A 329 -21.32 13.36 9.66
N GLY A 330 -21.07 12.21 10.29
CA GLY A 330 -22.09 11.36 10.87
C GLY A 330 -22.87 10.55 9.84
N SER A 331 -24.20 10.64 9.87
CA SER A 331 -25.11 9.82 9.05
C SER A 331 -25.94 10.62 8.02
N SER A 332 -25.81 11.94 8.02
CA SER A 332 -26.47 12.81 7.04
C SER A 332 -25.78 12.68 5.68
N PRO A 333 -26.52 12.46 4.59
CA PRO A 333 -25.94 12.48 3.24
C PRO A 333 -25.30 13.83 2.93
N ILE A 334 -24.20 13.81 2.19
CA ILE A 334 -23.58 15.00 1.59
C ILE A 334 -23.94 15.06 0.10
N THR A 335 -24.07 16.28 -0.43
CA THR A 335 -24.13 16.55 -1.86
C THR A 335 -22.97 17.43 -2.27
N ILE A 336 -22.22 17.05 -3.30
CA ILE A 336 -21.16 17.86 -3.91
C ILE A 336 -21.58 18.21 -5.33
N GLU A 337 -21.65 19.51 -5.62
CA GLU A 337 -21.84 20.01 -6.97
C GLU A 337 -20.51 20.02 -7.73
N VAL A 338 -20.52 19.41 -8.91
CA VAL A 338 -19.51 19.62 -9.94
C VAL A 338 -20.18 20.43 -11.04
N PRO A 339 -19.87 21.74 -11.14
CA PRO A 339 -20.52 22.62 -12.09
C PRO A 339 -20.20 22.17 -13.51
N ALA A 340 -21.20 22.28 -14.39
CA ALA A 340 -20.95 22.17 -15.82
C ALA A 340 -20.20 23.40 -16.31
N GLU A 341 -19.16 23.18 -17.11
CA GLU A 341 -18.32 24.21 -17.68
C GLU A 341 -18.03 23.89 -19.14
N ASP A 342 -18.10 24.89 -20.02
CA ASP A 342 -17.91 24.68 -21.46
C ASP A 342 -18.73 23.47 -21.98
N ASN A 343 -18.08 22.53 -22.68
CA ASN A 343 -18.65 21.30 -23.21
C ASN A 343 -18.61 20.11 -22.22
N THR A 344 -18.52 20.33 -20.90
CA THR A 344 -18.57 19.28 -19.88
C THR A 344 -19.92 19.28 -19.16
N VAL A 345 -20.92 18.73 -19.82
CA VAL A 345 -22.34 18.78 -19.37
C VAL A 345 -22.89 17.40 -18.98
N ASN A 346 -22.10 16.33 -19.13
CA ASN A 346 -22.47 14.94 -18.86
C ASN A 346 -21.47 14.29 -17.91
N ILE A 347 -21.20 14.97 -16.80
CA ILE A 347 -20.21 14.56 -15.81
C ILE A 347 -20.78 13.43 -14.94
N ALA A 348 -20.00 12.36 -14.74
CA ALA A 348 -20.32 11.31 -13.78
C ALA A 348 -19.05 10.84 -13.05
N PHE A 349 -19.23 10.05 -12.00
CA PHE A 349 -18.16 9.74 -11.06
C PHE A 349 -17.80 8.26 -11.10
N VAL A 350 -16.50 7.98 -11.14
CA VAL A 350 -15.93 6.63 -11.14
C VAL A 350 -14.82 6.53 -10.10
N THR A 351 -14.36 5.32 -9.81
CA THR A 351 -13.20 5.06 -8.96
C THR A 351 -12.02 4.61 -9.81
N ASN A 352 -10.79 4.70 -9.27
CA ASN A 352 -9.60 4.17 -9.93
C ASN A 352 -9.46 2.63 -9.82
N THR A 353 -10.32 1.97 -9.03
CA THR A 353 -10.29 0.52 -8.80
C THR A 353 -11.70 -0.07 -8.65
N PRO A 354 -11.95 -1.27 -9.20
CA PRO A 354 -13.23 -1.96 -9.06
C PRO A 354 -13.54 -2.38 -7.61
N LYS A 355 -12.53 -2.39 -6.73
CA LYS A 355 -12.72 -2.66 -5.29
C LYS A 355 -13.43 -1.50 -4.58
N ALA A 356 -13.32 -0.28 -5.10
CA ALA A 356 -13.90 0.91 -4.50
C ALA A 356 -15.25 1.29 -5.12
N GLY A 357 -15.52 0.88 -6.36
CA GLY A 357 -16.70 1.29 -7.10
C GLY A 357 -16.58 1.03 -8.61
N PRO A 358 -17.50 1.55 -9.44
CA PRO A 358 -17.43 1.44 -10.89
C PRO A 358 -16.25 2.25 -11.45
N THR A 359 -15.54 1.69 -12.43
CA THR A 359 -14.36 2.31 -13.06
C THR A 359 -14.63 2.90 -14.44
N SER A 360 -15.88 2.87 -14.91
CA SER A 360 -16.29 3.36 -16.22
C SER A 360 -17.66 4.03 -16.14
N LEU A 361 -17.86 5.06 -16.96
CA LEU A 361 -19.16 5.71 -17.09
C LEU A 361 -20.17 4.78 -17.78
N VAL A 362 -21.45 4.98 -17.50
CA VAL A 362 -22.58 4.37 -18.21
C VAL A 362 -23.55 5.46 -18.65
N TRP A 363 -24.29 5.20 -19.73
CA TRP A 363 -25.33 6.13 -20.19
C TRP A 363 -26.68 5.70 -19.62
N VAL A 364 -27.23 6.52 -18.72
CA VAL A 364 -28.53 6.32 -18.05
C VAL A 364 -28.67 4.96 -17.38
N GLU A 365 -28.27 4.87 -16.11
CA GLU A 365 -28.52 3.71 -15.25
C GLU A 365 -29.11 4.17 -13.91
N ASP A 366 -30.27 3.61 -13.55
CA ASP A 366 -30.94 3.92 -12.29
C ASP A 366 -30.39 3.06 -11.16
N GLY A 367 -30.41 3.60 -9.95
CA GLY A 367 -30.12 2.85 -8.73
C GLY A 367 -29.11 3.54 -7.82
N GLU A 368 -28.78 2.82 -6.75
CA GLU A 368 -27.81 3.24 -5.77
C GLU A 368 -26.53 2.42 -5.94
N THR A 369 -25.39 3.10 -6.06
CA THR A 369 -24.11 2.45 -6.27
C THR A 369 -23.41 2.21 -4.93
N PRO A 370 -23.00 0.97 -4.61
CA PRO A 370 -22.14 0.73 -3.46
C PRO A 370 -20.73 1.24 -3.74
N LEU A 371 -20.22 2.08 -2.84
CA LEU A 371 -18.86 2.60 -2.86
C LEU A 371 -18.11 2.14 -1.61
N TYR A 372 -16.81 1.95 -1.70
CA TYR A 372 -15.99 1.46 -0.59
C TYR A 372 -14.80 2.37 -0.34
N ALA A 373 -14.61 2.76 0.92
CA ALA A 373 -13.50 3.59 1.36
C ALA A 373 -12.82 3.00 2.59
N GLN A 374 -11.51 3.19 2.70
CA GLN A 374 -10.79 2.87 3.93
C GLN A 374 -11.02 3.97 4.96
N VAL A 375 -11.32 3.57 6.19
CA VAL A 375 -11.38 4.46 7.35
C VAL A 375 -10.54 3.89 8.48
N VAL A 376 -10.06 4.78 9.34
CA VAL A 376 -9.18 4.46 10.46
C VAL A 376 -9.80 4.98 11.75
N ASP A 377 -9.73 4.20 12.81
CA ASP A 377 -10.17 4.62 14.15
C ASP A 377 -9.04 5.28 14.95
N SER A 378 -9.37 5.81 16.14
CA SER A 378 -8.40 6.45 17.04
C SER A 378 -7.28 5.52 17.55
N ARG A 379 -7.33 4.22 17.25
CA ARG A 379 -6.32 3.20 17.59
C ARG A 379 -5.52 2.74 16.38
N ASN A 380 -5.57 3.47 15.27
CA ASN A 380 -4.91 3.12 14.02
C ASN A 380 -5.32 1.71 13.54
N ARG A 381 -6.60 1.37 13.70
CA ARG A 381 -7.19 0.17 13.10
C ARG A 381 -7.94 0.59 11.84
N SER A 382 -7.60 -0.07 10.74
CA SER A 382 -8.16 0.23 9.43
C SER A 382 -9.31 -0.72 9.09
N PHE A 383 -10.36 -0.15 8.53
CA PHE A 383 -11.58 -0.83 8.12
C PHE A 383 -11.97 -0.35 6.73
N ILE A 384 -12.72 -1.19 6.01
CA ILE A 384 -13.40 -0.77 4.79
C ILE A 384 -14.87 -0.54 5.13
N VAL A 385 -15.37 0.64 4.82
CA VAL A 385 -16.80 0.97 4.95
C VAL A 385 -17.47 0.97 3.60
N LYS A 386 -18.71 0.49 3.56
CA LYS A 386 -19.63 0.61 2.45
C LYS A 386 -20.42 1.92 2.58
N LEU A 387 -20.44 2.68 1.50
CA LEU A 387 -21.17 3.92 1.30
C LEU A 387 -22.19 3.74 0.18
N ARG A 388 -23.26 4.53 0.21
CA ARG A 388 -24.29 4.61 -0.81
C ARG A 388 -24.01 5.84 -1.67
N GLY A 389 -23.77 5.65 -2.97
CA GLY A 389 -23.44 6.70 -3.92
C GLY A 389 -24.48 6.85 -5.02
N GLN A 390 -24.81 8.08 -5.36
CA GLN A 390 -25.75 8.42 -6.43
C GLN A 390 -25.29 9.69 -7.16
N ASN A 391 -25.75 9.86 -8.40
CA ASN A 391 -25.54 11.05 -9.20
C ASN A 391 -26.88 11.64 -9.64
N SER A 392 -26.95 12.95 -9.89
CA SER A 392 -28.05 13.58 -10.61
C SER A 392 -27.55 14.79 -11.37
N HIS A 393 -28.19 15.14 -12.48
CA HIS A 393 -27.85 16.31 -13.29
C HIS A 393 -28.98 17.32 -13.24
N GLY A 394 -28.68 18.57 -12.89
CA GLY A 394 -29.70 19.62 -12.81
C GLY A 394 -30.94 19.19 -12.01
N GLY A 395 -32.12 19.32 -12.61
CA GLY A 395 -33.42 18.90 -12.05
C GLY A 395 -33.86 17.49 -12.44
N CYS A 396 -32.97 16.64 -12.98
CA CYS A 396 -33.30 15.28 -13.38
C CYS A 396 -33.36 14.30 -12.19
N ASN A 397 -33.84 13.08 -12.50
CA ASN A 397 -33.91 11.98 -11.55
C ASN A 397 -32.52 11.60 -11.02
N ILE A 398 -32.54 10.88 -9.90
CA ILE A 398 -31.34 10.35 -9.26
C ILE A 398 -30.98 9.02 -9.91
N HIS A 399 -29.71 8.88 -10.28
CA HIS A 399 -29.13 7.75 -10.99
C HIS A 399 -27.96 7.14 -10.21
N SER A 400 -27.42 6.04 -10.73
CA SER A 400 -26.18 5.46 -10.24
C SER A 400 -25.01 6.45 -10.37
N VAL A 401 -23.98 6.30 -9.54
CA VAL A 401 -22.91 7.29 -9.40
C VAL A 401 -22.11 7.56 -10.69
N ASN A 402 -21.98 6.53 -11.54
CA ASN A 402 -21.24 6.56 -12.80
C ASN A 402 -22.14 6.83 -14.01
N THR A 403 -23.40 7.20 -13.79
CA THR A 403 -24.33 7.56 -14.86
C THR A 403 -24.07 8.96 -15.38
N ALA A 404 -23.78 9.04 -16.67
CA ALA A 404 -23.87 10.25 -17.47
C ALA A 404 -25.25 10.33 -18.13
N VAL A 405 -25.84 11.52 -18.15
CA VAL A 405 -27.15 11.76 -18.78
C VAL A 405 -27.26 13.22 -19.21
N ASN A 406 -28.07 13.48 -20.24
CA ASN A 406 -28.50 14.82 -20.62
C ASN A 406 -29.73 15.22 -19.82
N CYS A 407 -29.67 16.35 -19.11
CA CYS A 407 -30.82 16.91 -18.43
C CYS A 407 -31.31 18.19 -19.10
N ASN A 408 -32.64 18.32 -19.25
CA ASN A 408 -33.25 19.51 -19.86
C ASN A 408 -33.25 20.73 -18.92
N SER A 409 -33.12 20.51 -17.60
CA SER A 409 -33.20 21.56 -16.57
C SER A 409 -31.89 21.64 -15.77
N GLY A 410 -30.86 22.22 -16.38
CA GLY A 410 -29.53 22.37 -15.77
C GLY A 410 -28.59 21.20 -16.10
N THR A 411 -27.29 21.45 -16.02
CA THR A 411 -26.25 20.53 -16.53
C THR A 411 -25.19 20.16 -15.49
N SER A 412 -25.11 20.87 -14.36
CA SER A 412 -24.22 20.51 -13.25
C SER A 412 -24.53 19.10 -12.75
N ALA A 413 -23.48 18.35 -12.42
CA ALA A 413 -23.59 17.05 -11.78
C ALA A 413 -23.56 17.20 -10.25
N TYR A 414 -24.39 16.43 -9.56
CA TYR A 414 -24.51 16.46 -8.11
C TYR A 414 -24.24 15.05 -7.56
N LEU A 415 -23.03 14.86 -7.01
CA LEU A 415 -22.65 13.64 -6.31
C LEU A 415 -23.35 13.60 -4.96
N ARG A 416 -24.11 12.55 -4.67
CA ARG A 416 -24.69 12.30 -3.35
C ARG A 416 -24.05 11.08 -2.71
N ILE A 417 -23.50 11.24 -1.51
CA ILE A 417 -22.91 10.15 -0.73
C ILE A 417 -23.59 10.06 0.63
N ALA A 418 -23.94 8.84 1.04
CA ALA A 418 -24.49 8.56 2.36
C ALA A 418 -23.78 7.38 3.03
N TYR A 419 -23.59 7.50 4.35
CA TYR A 419 -23.21 6.39 5.21
C TYR A 419 -24.44 5.86 5.95
N LYS A 420 -24.61 4.54 5.97
CA LYS A 420 -25.64 3.86 6.74
C LYS A 420 -25.00 2.76 7.60
N ALA A 421 -25.23 2.82 8.91
CA ALA A 421 -24.66 1.86 9.85
C ALA A 421 -25.13 0.41 9.58
N GLU A 422 -26.36 0.24 9.08
CA GLU A 422 -26.96 -1.05 8.71
C GLU A 422 -26.21 -1.76 7.57
N ASP A 423 -25.57 -1.02 6.66
CA ASP A 423 -24.77 -1.59 5.58
C ASP A 423 -23.39 -2.08 6.05
N ASN A 424 -23.01 -1.73 7.27
CA ASN A 424 -21.67 -1.95 7.82
C ASN A 424 -21.72 -2.76 9.13
N PRO A 425 -22.43 -3.89 9.23
CA PRO A 425 -22.73 -4.55 10.50
C PRO A 425 -21.47 -4.96 11.29
N LEU A 426 -20.38 -5.29 10.60
CA LEU A 426 -19.11 -5.74 11.20
C LEU A 426 -18.19 -4.60 11.68
N LEU A 427 -18.47 -3.34 11.33
CA LEU A 427 -17.70 -2.20 11.83
C LEU A 427 -17.94 -2.04 13.35
N PRO A 428 -16.92 -2.02 14.21
CA PRO A 428 -17.12 -1.83 15.64
C PRO A 428 -17.78 -0.48 15.98
N GLN A 429 -18.35 -0.34 17.18
CA GLN A 429 -18.81 0.96 17.67
C GLN A 429 -17.61 1.91 17.85
N GLY A 430 -17.78 3.18 17.45
CA GLY A 430 -16.73 4.19 17.57
C GLY A 430 -16.74 5.24 16.46
N SER A 431 -15.67 6.05 16.45
CA SER A 431 -15.45 7.10 15.46
C SER A 431 -14.34 6.72 14.49
N TYR A 432 -14.52 7.10 13.23
CA TYR A 432 -13.65 6.73 12.12
C TYR A 432 -13.42 7.91 11.18
N THR A 433 -12.21 8.04 10.68
CA THR A 433 -11.82 9.05 9.69
C THR A 433 -11.26 8.40 8.43
N GLY A 434 -11.52 8.98 7.26
CA GLY A 434 -10.95 8.53 5.99
C GLY A 434 -11.37 9.44 4.84
N VAL A 435 -11.08 9.04 3.62
CA VAL A 435 -11.48 9.78 2.41
C VAL A 435 -11.99 8.79 1.37
N LEU A 436 -13.14 9.11 0.77
CA LEU A 436 -13.60 8.47 -0.46
C LEU A 436 -13.12 9.32 -1.64
N HIS A 437 -12.23 8.74 -2.46
CA HIS A 437 -11.80 9.37 -3.70
C HIS A 437 -12.66 8.92 -4.88
N LEU A 438 -13.13 9.89 -5.66
CA LEU A 438 -13.82 9.69 -6.93
C LEU A 438 -13.20 10.55 -8.03
N ILE A 439 -13.33 10.08 -9.26
CA ILE A 439 -12.88 10.73 -10.48
C ILE A 439 -14.12 11.18 -11.22
N ALA A 440 -14.26 12.49 -11.42
CA ALA A 440 -15.28 13.04 -12.30
C ALA A 440 -14.76 12.99 -13.74
N ASN A 441 -15.52 12.37 -14.64
CA ASN A 441 -15.27 12.36 -16.08
C ASN A 441 -16.51 12.83 -16.82
N ASP A 442 -16.31 13.48 -17.96
CA ASP A 442 -17.41 13.79 -18.88
C ASP A 442 -17.54 12.68 -19.94
N TRP A 443 -18.78 12.38 -20.33
CA TRP A 443 -19.09 11.36 -21.33
C TRP A 443 -18.63 11.73 -22.76
N HIS A 444 -18.73 13.00 -23.14
CA HIS A 444 -18.40 13.47 -24.49
C HIS A 444 -17.02 14.10 -24.56
N ASN A 445 -16.64 14.89 -23.56
CA ASN A 445 -15.31 15.47 -23.46
C ASN A 445 -14.37 14.49 -22.75
N THR A 446 -13.87 13.51 -23.50
CA THR A 446 -13.05 12.42 -22.96
C THR A 446 -11.72 12.86 -22.36
N ASP A 447 -11.25 14.07 -22.69
CA ASP A 447 -9.99 14.63 -22.18
C ASP A 447 -10.14 15.33 -20.82
N TRP A 448 -11.38 15.66 -20.43
CA TRP A 448 -11.65 16.32 -19.16
C TRP A 448 -11.73 15.30 -18.00
N THR A 449 -11.11 15.66 -16.88
CA THR A 449 -11.21 14.92 -15.62
C THR A 449 -11.03 15.87 -14.43
N ALA A 450 -11.65 15.54 -13.30
CA ALA A 450 -11.42 16.23 -12.03
C ALA A 450 -11.39 15.23 -10.87
N ASN A 451 -10.71 15.60 -9.78
CA ASN A 451 -10.78 14.88 -8.52
C ASN A 451 -12.04 15.29 -7.74
N VAL A 452 -12.69 14.33 -7.10
CA VAL A 452 -13.79 14.56 -6.16
C VAL A 452 -13.50 13.78 -4.88
N ASN A 453 -13.17 14.48 -3.80
CA ASN A 453 -12.81 13.89 -2.53
C ASN A 453 -13.94 14.10 -1.51
N VAL A 454 -14.32 13.03 -0.81
CA VAL A 454 -15.29 13.10 0.28
C VAL A 454 -14.60 12.73 1.59
N ASP A 455 -14.33 13.74 2.41
CA ASP A 455 -13.77 13.54 3.75
C ASP A 455 -14.81 12.87 4.63
N LEU A 456 -14.45 11.73 5.23
CA LEU A 456 -15.34 10.91 6.03
C LEU A 456 -15.03 11.13 7.51
N SER A 457 -16.04 11.55 8.26
CA SER A 457 -16.06 11.55 9.73
C SER A 457 -17.27 10.75 10.18
N ILE A 458 -17.08 9.44 10.34
CA ILE A 458 -18.14 8.47 10.59
C ILE A 458 -18.22 8.15 12.07
N VAL A 459 -19.44 8.11 12.60
CA VAL A 459 -19.75 7.58 13.94
C VAL A 459 -20.71 6.42 13.76
N LYS A 460 -20.36 5.25 14.31
CA LYS A 460 -21.21 4.07 14.30
C LYS A 460 -21.63 3.67 15.70
#